data_AF-D0GPW6-F1
#
_entry.id   AF-D0GPW6-F1
#
_cell.length_a   1.000
_cell.length_b   1.000
_cell.length_c   1.000
_cell.angle_alpha   90.00
_cell.angle_beta   90.00
_cell.angle_gamma   90.00
#
_symmetry.space_group_name_H-M   'P 1'
#
loop_
_entity.id
_entity.type
_entity.pdbx_description
1 polymer ?
#
loop_
_entity_poly.entity_id
_entity_poly.type
_entity_poly.pdbx_seq_one_letter_code
_entity_poly.pdbx_strand_id
1 'polypeptide(L)' 'MLKKIQRFGGAMFTPVLFFTFTGVVVGITGIFKNPQIMGSIANEGTGWWKFWQLIEEGG' A
#
# COMPACT_ATOMS: atom_id res chain seq x y z
N MET A 1 -28.70 17.71 -10.35
CA MET A 1 -27.28 17.28 -10.51
C MET A 1 -26.57 17.05 -9.18
N LEU A 2 -26.68 17.98 -8.22
CA LEU A 2 -26.07 17.88 -6.89
C LEU A 2 -26.28 16.52 -6.18
N LYS A 3 -27.52 16.00 -6.17
CA LYS A 3 -27.86 14.70 -5.57
C LYS A 3 -27.16 13.50 -6.22
N LYS A 4 -26.85 13.56 -7.53
CA LYS A 4 -26.12 12.49 -8.23
C LYS A 4 -24.64 12.49 -7.83
N ILE A 5 -24.04 13.68 -7.72
CA ILE A 5 -22.65 13.83 -7.25
C ILE A 5 -22.52 13.41 -5.78
N GLN A 6 -23.47 13.75 -4.91
CA GLN A 6 -23.45 13.30 -3.52
C GLN A 6 -23.62 11.78 -3.38
N ARG A 7 -24.50 11.15 -4.18
CA ARG A 7 -24.63 9.68 -4.22
C ARG A 7 -23.37 9.01 -4.75
N PHE A 8 -22.73 9.60 -5.76
CA PHE A 8 -21.46 9.13 -6.28
C PHE A 8 -20.35 9.27 -5.23
N GLY A 9 -20.19 10.44 -4.62
CA GLY A 9 -19.22 10.68 -3.54
C GLY A 9 -19.43 9.74 -2.35
N GLY A 10 -20.69 9.50 -1.95
CA GLY A 10 -21.02 8.53 -0.90
C GLY A 10 -20.69 7.09 -1.28
N ALA A 11 -20.96 6.68 -2.53
CA ALA A 11 -20.56 5.36 -3.03
C ALA A 11 -19.03 5.21 -3.17
N MET A 12 -18.32 6.31 -3.42
CA MET A 12 -16.86 6.36 -3.55
C MET A 12 -16.12 6.41 -2.21
N PHE A 13 -16.82 6.59 -1.08
CA PHE A 13 -16.18 6.62 0.24
C PHE A 13 -15.44 5.32 0.55
N THR A 14 -16.09 4.18 0.30
CA THR A 14 -15.52 2.85 0.53
C THR A 14 -14.24 2.60 -0.27
N PRO A 15 -14.20 2.78 -1.61
CA PRO A 15 -12.95 2.61 -2.35
C PRO A 15 -11.85 3.62 -1.98
N VAL A 16 -12.19 4.86 -1.62
CA VAL A 16 -11.20 5.86 -1.16
C VAL A 16 -10.49 5.42 0.13
N LEU A 17 -11.23 4.82 1.06
CA LEU A 17 -10.64 4.26 2.28
C LEU A 17 -9.66 3.11 1.98
N PHE A 18 -10.03 2.21 1.06
CA PHE A 18 -9.15 1.14 0.62
C PHE A 18 -7.89 1.68 -0.09
N PHE A 19 -8.02 2.69 -0.94
CA PHE A 19 -6.85 3.34 -1.56
C PHE A 19 -5.87 3.93 -0.54
N THR A 20 -6.40 4.54 0.53
CA THR A 20 -5.55 5.11 1.58
C THR A 20 -4.84 4.00 2.36
N PHE A 21 -5.53 2.89 2.64
CA PHE A 21 -4.95 1.70 3.26
C PHE A 21 -3.81 1.13 2.40
N THR A 22 -4.06 0.83 1.13
CA THR A 22 -3.05 0.33 0.18
C THR A 22 -1.86 1.28 0.10
N GLY A 23 -2.11 2.59 0.00
CA GLY A 23 -1.04 3.60 -0.07
C GLY A 23 -0.13 3.61 1.16
N VAL A 24 -0.69 3.44 2.37
CA VAL A 24 0.09 3.35 3.60
C VAL A 24 0.89 2.04 3.65
N VAL A 25 0.27 0.92 3.26
CA VAL A 25 0.93 -0.39 3.23
C VAL A 25 2.14 -0.36 2.29
N VAL A 26 1.96 0.13 1.05
CA VAL A 26 3.04 0.27 0.05
C VAL A 26 4.15 1.22 0.55
N GLY A 27 3.78 2.30 1.23
CA GLY A 27 4.76 3.23 1.80
C GLY A 27 5.64 2.56 2.87
N ILE A 28 5.03 1.77 3.77
CA ILE A 28 5.74 1.06 4.84
C ILE A 28 6.62 -0.07 4.27
N THR A 29 6.07 -0.89 3.38
CA THR A 29 6.81 -2.00 2.75
C THR A 29 7.97 -1.46 1.91
N GLY A 30 7.80 -0.34 1.21
CA GLY A 30 8.86 0.31 0.45
C GLY A 30 10.05 0.75 1.31
N ILE A 31 9.80 1.29 2.51
CA ILE A 31 10.86 1.63 3.47
C ILE A 31 11.59 0.37 3.93
N PHE A 32 10.86 -0.70 4.26
CA PHE A 32 11.45 -1.95 4.76
C PHE A 32 12.15 -2.79 3.68
N LYS A 33 11.81 -2.59 2.42
CA LYS A 33 12.53 -3.15 1.26
C LYS A 33 13.71 -2.30 0.82
N ASN A 34 13.94 -1.12 1.41
CA ASN A 34 15.07 -0.27 1.03
C ASN A 34 16.38 -0.76 1.67
N PRO A 35 17.39 -1.21 0.88
CA PRO A 35 18.67 -1.67 1.42
C PRO A 35 19.49 -0.57 2.09
N GLN A 36 19.23 0.70 1.78
CA GLN A 36 19.88 1.83 2.46
C GLN A 36 19.41 1.99 3.92
N ILE A 37 18.20 1.51 4.23
CA ILE A 37 17.60 1.61 5.56
C ILE A 37 17.80 0.31 6.34
N MET A 38 17.48 -0.83 5.73
CA MET A 38 17.54 -2.13 6.39
C MET A 38 18.83 -2.90 6.14
N GLY A 39 19.73 -2.41 5.29
CA GLY A 39 20.98 -3.09 4.94
C GLY A 39 20.78 -4.25 3.96
N SER A 40 21.73 -5.18 3.93
CA SER A 40 21.76 -6.28 2.95
C SER A 40 20.60 -7.27 3.06
N ILE A 41 19.89 -7.30 4.20
CA ILE A 41 18.71 -8.15 4.37
C ILE A 41 17.54 -7.67 3.51
N ALA A 42 17.49 -6.41 3.09
CA ALA A 42 16.43 -5.90 2.22
C ALA A 42 16.78 -5.97 0.73
N ASN A 43 17.89 -6.61 0.36
CA ASN A 43 18.18 -6.89 -1.03
C ASN A 43 17.14 -7.84 -1.63
N GLU A 44 16.94 -7.70 -2.94
CA GLU A 44 16.04 -8.56 -3.70
C GLU A 44 16.44 -10.02 -3.58
N GLY A 45 15.45 -10.89 -3.37
CA GLY A 45 15.65 -12.34 -3.24
C GLY A 45 15.86 -12.86 -1.82
N THR A 46 16.09 -12.00 -0.82
CA THR A 46 16.13 -12.42 0.58
C THR A 46 14.74 -12.81 1.11
N GLY A 47 14.70 -13.60 2.19
CA GLY A 47 13.44 -13.95 2.86
C GLY A 47 12.70 -12.71 3.42
N TRP A 48 13.46 -11.71 3.87
CA TRP A 48 12.92 -10.44 4.35
C TRP A 48 12.24 -9.65 3.22
N TRP A 49 12.91 -9.48 2.08
CA TRP A 49 12.34 -8.77 0.93
C TRP A 49 11.07 -9.45 0.42
N LYS A 50 11.08 -10.79 0.31
CA LYS A 50 9.90 -11.58 -0.09
C LYS A 50 8.71 -11.45 0.86
N PHE A 51 8.96 -11.40 2.17
CA PHE A 51 7.91 -11.21 3.17
C PHE A 51 7.19 -9.86 2.98
N TRP A 52 7.96 -8.77 2.84
CA TRP A 52 7.38 -7.45 2.60
C TRP A 52 6.77 -7.29 1.22
N GLN A 53 7.32 -7.96 0.20
CA GLN A 53 6.72 -8.01 -1.13
C GLN A 53 5.35 -8.69 -1.11
N LEU A 54 5.19 -9.81 -0.39
CA LEU A 54 3.89 -10.48 -0.25
C LEU A 54 2.84 -9.57 0.40
N ILE A 55 3.25 -8.79 1.39
CA ILE A 55 2.38 -7.80 2.05
C ILE A 55 2.01 -6.66 1.10
N GLU A 56 2.95 -6.20 0.27
CA GLU A 56 2.73 -5.13 -0.70
C GLU A 56 1.80 -5.56 -1.85
N GLU A 57 1.90 -6.81 -2.32
CA GLU A 57 1.03 -7.36 -3.36
C GLU A 57 -0.39 -7.67 -2.85
N GLY A 58 -0.54 -7.89 -1.54
CA GLY A 58 -1.84 -8.13 -0.89
C GLY A 58 -2.51 -6.87 -0.32
N GLY A 59 -1.78 -5.74 -0.28
CA GLY A 59 -2.23 -4.45 0.23
C GLY A 59 -3.07 -3.66 -0.75
#